data_AF-A0A6M2E9N0-F1
#
_entry.id   AF-A0A6M2E9N0-F1
#
_cell.length_a   1.000
_cell.length_b   1.000
_cell.length_c   1.000
_cell.angle_alpha   90.00
_cell.angle_beta   90.00
_cell.angle_gamma   90.00
#
_symmetry.space_group_name_H-M   'P 1'
#
loop_
_entity.id
_entity.type
_entity.pdbx_description
1 polymer ?
#
loop_
_entity_poly.entity_id
_entity_poly.type
_entity_poly.pdbx_seq_one_letter_code
_entity_poly.pdbx_strand_id
1 'polypeptide(L)'
;MPKKFGTNTKSAEARAKKEAVKTADKARKEKEVEDALWNDDDKHIARKQQRKEERDKKKTEQLEKKAVLKQMYDEEMNSIKAAKTRVEKVTRADIAALGERQQKAQKDPQELLLHEKPLEENINRVIVEGEEARTVDEAIAVLSVNDGPVDRHPERRAKAAYDIFEKQKLPELKAENPNLRLSQLKQMIRKDWMKSPENPLNQIQAAYSSKF
;
A
#
# COMPACT_ATOMS: atom_id res chain seq x y z
N MET A 1 54.31 -30.58 -15.92
CA MET A 1 53.71 -29.32 -15.41
C MET A 1 52.21 -29.34 -15.68
N PRO A 2 51.33 -29.34 -14.66
CA PRO A 2 49.89 -29.41 -14.86
C PRO A 2 49.36 -28.08 -15.41
N LYS A 3 48.69 -28.09 -16.57
CA LYS A 3 47.99 -26.93 -17.12
C LYS A 3 46.90 -26.50 -16.14
N LYS A 4 46.89 -25.23 -15.72
CA LYS A 4 45.89 -24.68 -14.80
C LYS A 4 44.52 -24.64 -15.50
N PHE A 5 43.70 -25.68 -15.32
CA PHE A 5 42.31 -25.77 -15.80
C PHE A 5 41.34 -24.90 -14.97
N GLY A 6 41.69 -23.64 -14.75
CA GLY A 6 40.77 -22.65 -14.19
C GLY A 6 40.20 -21.81 -15.32
N THR A 7 38.91 -21.96 -15.60
CA THR A 7 38.21 -21.13 -16.58
C THR A 7 38.39 -19.65 -16.21
N ASN A 8 38.85 -18.82 -17.15
CA ASN A 8 39.07 -17.39 -16.90
C ASN A 8 37.75 -16.74 -16.43
N THR A 9 37.78 -16.11 -15.25
CA THR A 9 36.59 -15.53 -14.60
C THR A 9 35.85 -14.54 -15.50
N LYS A 10 36.58 -13.72 -16.27
CA LYS A 10 35.99 -12.79 -17.25
C LYS A 10 35.28 -13.51 -18.41
N SER A 11 35.78 -14.68 -18.81
CA SER A 11 35.14 -15.51 -19.83
C SER A 11 33.88 -16.18 -19.29
N ALA A 12 33.90 -16.64 -18.04
CA ALA A 12 32.73 -17.18 -17.35
C ALA A 12 31.63 -16.11 -17.19
N GLU A 13 31.99 -14.89 -16.78
CA GLU A 13 31.05 -13.76 -16.70
C GLU A 13 30.46 -13.36 -18.05
N ALA A 14 31.27 -13.34 -19.12
CA ALA A 14 30.79 -13.04 -20.46
C ALA A 14 29.82 -14.13 -20.99
N ARG A 15 30.07 -15.40 -20.67
CA ARG A 15 29.15 -16.51 -20.98
C ARG A 15 27.86 -16.40 -20.18
N ALA A 16 27.96 -16.11 -18.87
CA ALA A 16 26.80 -15.90 -18.01
C ALA A 16 25.91 -14.74 -18.49
N LYS A 17 26.50 -13.61 -18.93
CA LYS A 17 25.75 -12.50 -19.53
C LYS A 17 25.04 -12.89 -20.83
N LYS A 18 25.71 -13.65 -21.70
CA LYS A 18 25.11 -14.15 -22.96
C LYS A 18 23.99 -15.15 -22.69
N GLU A 19 24.15 -16.01 -21.68
CA GLU A 19 23.10 -16.94 -21.26
C GLU A 19 21.92 -16.20 -20.64
N ALA A 20 22.15 -15.20 -19.78
CA ALA A 20 21.11 -14.38 -19.19
C ALA A 20 20.26 -13.64 -20.24
N VAL A 21 20.90 -13.06 -21.27
CA VAL A 21 20.19 -12.44 -22.40
C VAL A 21 19.38 -13.48 -23.17
N LYS A 22 19.95 -14.64 -23.49
CA LYS A 22 19.22 -15.73 -24.17
C LYS A 22 18.03 -16.23 -23.36
N THR A 23 18.18 -16.38 -22.03
CA THR A 23 17.06 -16.79 -21.16
C THR A 23 16.00 -15.71 -21.06
N ALA A 24 16.39 -14.43 -21.03
CA ALA A 24 15.44 -13.32 -21.04
C ALA A 24 14.68 -13.25 -22.36
N ASP A 25 15.36 -13.42 -23.50
CA ASP A 25 14.72 -13.46 -24.82
C ASP A 25 13.79 -14.67 -24.97
N LYS A 26 14.19 -15.84 -24.45
CA LYS A 26 13.35 -17.05 -24.43
C LYS A 26 12.12 -16.84 -23.56
N ALA A 27 12.29 -16.30 -22.36
CA ALA A 27 11.18 -15.99 -21.46
C ALA A 27 10.26 -14.92 -22.05
N ARG A 28 10.79 -13.91 -22.75
CA ARG A 28 9.98 -12.90 -23.42
C ARG A 28 9.13 -13.50 -24.53
N LYS A 29 9.73 -14.37 -25.36
CA LYS A 29 9.01 -15.10 -26.42
C LYS A 29 7.96 -16.06 -25.86
N GLU A 30 8.28 -16.78 -24.79
CA GLU A 30 7.33 -17.67 -24.13
C GLU A 30 6.15 -16.89 -23.56
N LYS A 31 6.39 -15.73 -22.94
CA LYS A 31 5.33 -14.82 -22.49
C LYS A 31 4.51 -14.26 -23.65
N GLU A 32 5.15 -13.80 -24.72
CA GLU A 32 4.43 -13.30 -25.91
C GLU A 32 3.53 -14.39 -26.52
N VAL A 33 3.97 -15.65 -26.51
CA VAL A 33 3.17 -16.79 -26.99
C VAL A 33 2.04 -17.14 -26.02
N GLU A 34 2.29 -17.11 -24.71
CA GLU A 34 1.27 -17.35 -23.68
C GLU A 34 0.21 -16.24 -23.70
N ASP A 35 0.62 -14.98 -23.75
CA ASP A 35 -0.26 -13.82 -23.87
C ASP A 35 -1.09 -13.90 -25.17
N ALA A 36 -0.48 -14.32 -26.28
CA ALA A 36 -1.20 -14.54 -27.54
C ALA A 36 -2.19 -15.70 -27.46
N LEU A 37 -1.84 -16.79 -26.76
CA LEU A 37 -2.74 -17.93 -26.55
C LEU A 37 -3.95 -17.56 -25.69
N TRP A 38 -3.76 -16.65 -24.73
CA TRP A 38 -4.79 -16.18 -23.82
C TRP A 38 -5.46 -14.87 -24.26
N ASN A 39 -5.18 -14.39 -25.47
CA ASN A 39 -5.85 -13.21 -26.01
C ASN A 39 -7.31 -13.56 -26.38
N ASP A 40 -8.25 -12.77 -25.88
CA ASP A 40 -9.68 -12.94 -26.13
C ASP A 40 -10.16 -11.93 -27.18
N ASP A 41 -10.48 -12.43 -28.38
CA ASP A 41 -10.93 -11.63 -29.52
C ASP A 41 -12.47 -11.47 -29.59
N ASP A 42 -13.21 -11.72 -28.50
CA ASP A 42 -14.66 -11.50 -28.49
C ASP A 42 -15.01 -10.01 -28.73
N LYS A 43 -15.66 -9.77 -29.87
CA LYS A 43 -16.19 -8.47 -30.30
C LYS A 43 -17.04 -7.76 -29.24
N HIS A 44 -17.83 -8.51 -28.45
CA HIS A 44 -18.68 -7.92 -27.43
C HIS A 44 -17.89 -7.42 -26.22
N ILE A 45 -16.86 -8.17 -25.81
CA ILE A 45 -15.95 -7.80 -24.72
C ILE A 45 -15.09 -6.62 -25.15
N ALA A 46 -14.51 -6.66 -26.35
CA ALA A 46 -13.75 -5.55 -26.91
C ALA A 46 -14.58 -4.24 -26.98
N ARG A 47 -15.84 -4.32 -27.46
CA ARG A 47 -16.74 -3.15 -27.50
C ARG A 47 -17.13 -2.64 -26.11
N LYS A 48 -17.09 -3.48 -25.07
CA LYS A 48 -17.34 -3.08 -23.68
C LYS A 48 -16.11 -2.42 -23.07
N GLN A 49 -14.93 -2.96 -23.32
CA GLN A 49 -13.65 -2.38 -22.91
C GLN A 49 -13.44 -1.00 -23.56
N GLN A 50 -13.64 -0.87 -24.89
CA GLN A 50 -13.56 0.42 -25.59
C GLN A 50 -14.50 1.48 -25.00
N ARG A 51 -15.75 1.12 -24.70
CA ARG A 51 -16.70 2.05 -24.06
C ARG A 51 -16.26 2.46 -22.65
N LYS A 52 -15.60 1.57 -21.91
CA LYS A 52 -15.04 1.86 -20.59
C LYS A 52 -13.82 2.79 -20.72
N GLU A 53 -12.89 2.47 -21.60
CA GLU A 53 -11.69 3.25 -21.88
C GLU A 53 -12.03 4.66 -22.37
N GLU A 54 -13.01 4.81 -23.28
CA GLU A 54 -13.46 6.13 -23.74
C GLU A 54 -14.05 6.96 -22.60
N ARG A 55 -14.84 6.33 -21.71
CA ARG A 55 -15.40 7.01 -20.53
C ARG A 55 -14.32 7.43 -19.54
N ASP A 56 -13.35 6.55 -19.30
CA ASP A 56 -12.28 6.81 -18.33
C ASP A 56 -11.30 7.86 -18.91
N LYS A 57 -10.97 7.78 -20.20
CA LYS A 57 -10.19 8.80 -20.92
C LYS A 57 -10.87 10.16 -20.91
N LYS A 58 -12.19 10.22 -21.17
CA LYS A 58 -12.93 11.49 -21.10
C LYS A 58 -12.91 12.08 -19.69
N LYS A 59 -12.95 11.25 -18.64
CA LYS A 59 -12.84 11.71 -17.25
C LYS A 59 -11.44 12.22 -16.94
N THR A 60 -10.39 11.51 -17.35
CA THR A 60 -9.01 11.95 -17.11
C THR A 60 -8.72 13.25 -17.85
N GLU A 61 -9.12 13.38 -19.13
CA GLU A 61 -8.97 14.61 -19.90
C GLU A 61 -9.72 15.79 -19.26
N GLN A 62 -10.93 15.56 -18.71
CA GLN A 62 -11.66 16.60 -17.99
C GLN A 62 -10.97 17.01 -16.68
N LEU A 63 -10.41 16.05 -15.94
CA LEU A 63 -9.67 16.32 -14.71
C LEU A 63 -8.36 17.05 -15.01
N GLU A 64 -7.63 16.64 -16.04
CA GLU A 64 -6.42 17.31 -16.51
C GLU A 64 -6.73 18.73 -16.98
N LYS A 65 -7.79 18.92 -17.79
CA LYS A 65 -8.20 20.26 -18.22
C LYS A 65 -8.57 21.16 -17.05
N LYS A 66 -9.27 20.62 -16.03
CA LYS A 66 -9.58 21.36 -14.80
C LYS A 66 -8.34 21.67 -13.98
N ALA A 67 -7.40 20.73 -13.88
CA ALA A 67 -6.14 20.92 -13.18
C ALA A 67 -5.29 22.00 -13.85
N VAL A 68 -5.17 21.98 -15.18
CA VAL A 68 -4.46 23.01 -15.95
C VAL A 68 -5.14 24.37 -15.80
N LEU A 69 -6.47 24.44 -15.90
CA LEU A 69 -7.20 25.70 -15.69
C LEU A 69 -6.98 26.27 -14.29
N LYS A 70 -6.99 25.40 -13.26
CA LYS A 70 -6.72 25.81 -11.89
C LYS A 70 -5.28 26.31 -11.72
N GLN A 71 -4.30 25.61 -12.30
CA GLN A 71 -2.91 26.04 -12.27
C GLN A 71 -2.73 27.42 -12.91
N MET A 72 -3.33 27.66 -14.08
CA MET A 72 -3.30 28.98 -14.73
C MET A 72 -3.94 30.06 -13.86
N TYR A 73 -5.09 29.77 -13.21
CA TYR A 73 -5.74 30.70 -12.30
C TYR A 73 -4.86 31.03 -11.07
N ASP A 74 -4.23 30.01 -10.47
CA ASP A 74 -3.35 30.20 -9.32
C ASP A 74 -2.10 31.01 -9.72
N GLU A 75 -1.55 30.80 -10.91
CA GLU A 75 -0.46 31.59 -11.48
C GLU A 75 -0.86 33.05 -11.71
N GLU A 76 -2.05 33.30 -12.28
CA GLU A 76 -2.60 34.64 -12.45
C GLU A 76 -2.78 35.34 -11.09
N MET A 77 -3.39 34.68 -10.11
CA MET A 77 -3.59 35.23 -8.75
C MET A 77 -2.27 35.51 -8.03
N ASN A 78 -1.24 34.67 -8.22
CA ASN A 78 0.09 34.91 -7.66
C ASN A 78 0.82 36.06 -8.38
N SER A 79 0.58 36.26 -9.68
CA SER A 79 1.14 37.37 -10.46
C SER A 79 0.52 38.72 -10.11
N ILE A 80 -0.77 38.71 -9.71
CA ILE A 80 -1.46 39.87 -9.15
C ILE A 80 -0.92 40.08 -7.74
N LYS A 81 0.22 40.77 -7.65
CA LYS A 81 0.71 41.33 -6.38
C LYS A 81 -0.42 42.18 -5.82
N ALA A 82 -1.08 41.70 -4.76
CA ALA A 82 -1.98 42.51 -3.97
C ALA A 82 -1.24 43.80 -3.62
N ALA A 83 -1.61 44.90 -4.27
CA ALA A 83 -1.13 46.22 -3.90
C ALA A 83 -1.47 46.33 -2.42
N LYS A 84 -0.44 46.40 -1.56
CA LYS A 84 -0.62 46.59 -0.13
C LYS A 84 -1.43 47.87 0.03
N THR A 85 -2.74 47.73 0.20
CA THR A 85 -3.60 48.83 0.57
C THR A 85 -3.02 49.31 1.88
N ARG A 86 -2.49 50.54 1.86
CA ARG A 86 -2.04 51.18 3.08
C ARG A 86 -3.25 51.16 4.00
N VAL A 87 -3.13 50.47 5.14
CA VAL A 87 -4.13 50.54 6.20
C VAL A 87 -4.03 51.94 6.77
N GLU A 88 -4.76 52.85 6.15
CA GLU A 88 -4.97 54.20 6.66
C GLU A 88 -5.68 54.03 8.00
N LYS A 89 -5.17 54.70 9.04
CA LYS A 89 -5.68 54.55 10.41
C LYS A 89 -7.06 55.19 10.47
N VAL A 90 -8.10 54.41 10.20
CA VAL A 90 -9.49 54.82 10.36
C VAL A 90 -9.77 55.05 11.85
N THR A 91 -10.43 56.15 12.17
CA THR A 91 -10.78 56.45 13.55
C THR A 91 -11.95 55.57 14.00
N ARG A 92 -12.09 55.32 15.31
CA ARG A 92 -13.15 54.47 15.86
C ARG A 92 -14.56 54.91 15.46
N ALA A 93 -14.75 56.21 15.18
CA ALA A 93 -16.01 56.76 14.69
C ALA A 93 -16.35 56.29 13.27
N ASP A 94 -15.35 56.22 12.39
CA ASP A 94 -15.53 55.80 11.00
C ASP A 94 -15.87 54.30 10.91
N ILE A 95 -15.27 53.48 11.77
CA ILE A 95 -15.55 52.03 11.86
C ILE A 95 -17.00 51.79 12.31
N ALA A 96 -17.48 52.58 13.29
CA ALA A 96 -18.86 52.49 13.77
C ALA A 96 -19.86 52.90 12.67
N ALA A 97 -19.58 53.98 11.93
CA ALA A 97 -20.45 54.46 10.86
C ALA A 97 -20.55 53.46 9.68
N LEU A 98 -19.45 52.77 9.35
CA LEU A 98 -19.43 51.76 8.29
C LEU A 98 -20.16 50.48 8.72
N GLY A 99 -20.00 50.07 9.99
CA GLY A 99 -20.75 48.96 10.58
C GLY A 99 -22.26 49.23 10.60
N GLU A 100 -22.68 50.44 10.95
CA GLU A 100 -24.10 50.82 10.96
C GLU A 100 -24.71 50.86 9.55
N ARG A 101 -23.92 51.27 8.54
CA ARG A 101 -24.33 51.21 7.12
C ARG A 101 -24.51 49.78 6.62
N GLN A 102 -23.61 48.86 6.97
CA GLN A 102 -23.75 47.45 6.60
C GLN A 102 -24.91 46.77 7.34
N GLN A 103 -25.13 47.11 8.61
CA GLN A 103 -26.29 46.64 9.37
C GLN A 103 -27.62 47.15 8.79
N LYS A 104 -27.66 48.38 8.25
CA LYS A 104 -28.85 48.90 7.55
C LYS A 104 -29.06 48.25 6.18
N ALA A 105 -27.99 47.85 5.49
CA ALA A 105 -28.08 47.15 4.20
C ALA A 105 -28.45 45.65 4.31
N GLN A 106 -28.23 45.03 5.47
CA GLN A 106 -28.64 43.64 5.75
C GLN A 106 -30.05 43.51 6.35
N LYS A 107 -30.75 44.63 6.61
CA LYS A 107 -32.08 44.65 7.23
C LYS A 107 -33.26 44.57 6.26
N ASP A 108 -33.04 44.03 5.06
CA ASP A 108 -34.13 43.52 4.22
C ASP A 108 -34.06 41.99 4.13
N PRO A 109 -34.44 41.24 5.19
CA PRO A 109 -34.74 39.82 5.06
C PRO A 109 -36.15 39.70 4.46
N GLN A 110 -36.21 39.36 3.17
CA GLN A 110 -37.42 38.86 2.56
C GLN A 110 -37.74 37.50 3.21
N GLU A 111 -38.70 37.53 4.13
CA GLU A 111 -39.10 36.42 4.99
C GLU A 111 -39.74 35.29 4.15
N LEU A 112 -38.91 34.35 3.72
CA LEU A 112 -39.36 33.06 3.19
C LEU A 112 -39.71 32.16 4.38
N LEU A 113 -40.99 32.17 4.78
CA LEU A 113 -41.59 31.23 5.71
C LEU A 113 -41.45 29.79 5.20
N LEU A 114 -40.32 29.15 5.51
CA LEU A 114 -40.12 27.72 5.38
C LEU A 114 -40.98 27.02 6.43
N HIS A 115 -42.06 26.39 5.97
CA HIS A 115 -42.85 25.47 6.79
C HIS A 115 -41.95 24.36 7.33
N GLU A 116 -41.71 24.35 8.64
CA GLU A 116 -41.10 23.23 9.37
C GLU A 116 -42.07 22.05 9.39
N LYS A 117 -42.12 21.29 8.30
CA LYS A 117 -42.41 19.85 8.42
C LYS A 117 -41.07 19.16 8.65
N PRO A 118 -40.94 18.28 9.64
CA PRO A 118 -39.74 17.45 9.75
C PRO A 118 -39.59 16.69 8.43
N LEU A 119 -38.45 16.83 7.77
CA LEU A 119 -38.16 16.09 6.55
C LEU A 119 -38.06 14.62 6.93
N GLU A 120 -38.95 13.78 6.38
CA GLU A 120 -38.85 12.33 6.50
C GLU A 120 -37.56 11.87 5.81
N GLU A 121 -36.72 11.13 6.52
CA GLU A 121 -35.47 10.63 5.99
C GLU A 121 -35.74 9.66 4.84
N ASN A 122 -35.08 9.89 3.70
CA ASN A 122 -35.21 9.01 2.56
C ASN A 122 -34.55 7.67 2.88
N ILE A 123 -35.38 6.63 3.04
CA ILE A 123 -34.99 5.28 3.44
C ILE A 123 -33.95 4.68 2.46
N ASN A 124 -33.92 5.14 1.21
CA ASN A 124 -32.92 4.73 0.20
C ASN A 124 -31.54 5.40 0.39
N ARG A 125 -31.39 6.25 1.39
CA ARG A 125 -30.17 7.00 1.73
C ARG A 125 -29.67 6.69 3.14
N VAL A 126 -30.29 5.73 3.82
CA VAL A 126 -29.85 5.23 5.11
C VAL A 126 -28.50 4.55 4.91
N ILE A 127 -27.47 5.07 5.57
CA ILE A 127 -26.17 4.41 5.68
C ILE A 127 -26.45 3.19 6.55
N VAL A 128 -26.39 1.99 5.97
CA VAL A 128 -26.57 0.77 6.75
C VAL A 128 -25.42 0.70 7.73
N GLU A 129 -25.71 0.69 9.03
CA GLU A 129 -24.70 0.44 10.06
C GLU A 129 -24.24 -1.02 9.93
N GLY A 130 -23.19 -1.22 9.13
CA GLY A 130 -22.54 -2.50 8.87
C GLY A 130 -21.29 -2.30 8.00
N GLU A 131 -20.43 -3.31 7.96
CA GLU A 131 -19.24 -3.32 7.09
C GLU A 131 -19.69 -3.44 5.62
N GLU A 132 -20.01 -2.31 5.00
CA GLU A 132 -20.36 -2.23 3.58
C GLU A 132 -19.08 -2.25 2.73
N ALA A 133 -18.81 -3.37 2.08
CA ALA A 133 -17.80 -3.41 1.04
C ALA A 133 -18.36 -2.87 -0.29
N ARG A 134 -17.92 -1.68 -0.70
CA ARG A 134 -18.32 -1.06 -1.98
C ARG A 134 -17.38 -1.42 -3.12
N THR A 135 -16.21 -1.97 -2.80
CA THR A 135 -15.16 -2.35 -3.74
C THR A 135 -14.80 -3.82 -3.56
N VAL A 136 -14.32 -4.49 -4.62
CA VAL A 136 -13.91 -5.91 -4.56
C VAL A 136 -12.83 -6.12 -3.49
N ASP A 137 -11.86 -5.21 -3.40
CA ASP A 137 -10.79 -5.27 -2.40
C ASP A 137 -11.32 -5.13 -0.96
N GLU A 138 -12.35 -4.31 -0.78
CA GLU A 138 -13.01 -4.09 0.51
C GLU A 138 -13.85 -5.31 0.91
N ALA A 139 -14.47 -5.99 -0.05
CA ALA A 139 -15.23 -7.22 0.19
C ALA A 139 -14.29 -8.36 0.58
N ILE A 140 -13.12 -8.42 -0.07
CA ILE A 140 -12.07 -9.37 0.29
C ILE A 140 -11.55 -9.08 1.70
N ALA A 141 -11.31 -7.82 2.05
CA ALA A 141 -10.88 -7.45 3.40
C ALA A 141 -11.90 -7.87 4.47
N VAL A 142 -13.17 -7.52 4.30
CA VAL A 142 -14.27 -7.85 5.24
C VAL A 142 -14.51 -9.36 5.36
N LEU A 143 -14.47 -10.11 4.26
CA LEU A 143 -14.67 -11.58 4.29
C LEU A 143 -13.40 -12.38 4.59
N SER A 144 -12.22 -11.78 4.54
CA SER A 144 -10.98 -12.46 4.90
C SER A 144 -10.96 -12.70 6.41
N VAL A 145 -11.31 -13.94 6.81
CA VAL A 145 -10.91 -14.47 8.11
C VAL A 145 -9.41 -14.28 8.21
N ASN A 146 -8.96 -13.62 9.27
CA ASN A 146 -7.60 -13.17 9.57
C ASN A 146 -6.53 -14.29 9.40
N ASP A 147 -6.27 -14.71 8.16
CA ASP A 147 -5.04 -15.34 7.73
C ASP A 147 -4.01 -14.21 7.69
N GLY A 148 -3.64 -13.74 8.89
CA GLY A 148 -2.55 -12.80 9.08
C GLY A 148 -1.36 -13.25 8.23
N PRO A 149 -0.62 -12.30 7.64
CA PRO A 149 0.22 -12.52 6.48
C PRO A 149 0.96 -13.84 6.61
N VAL A 150 0.53 -14.84 5.84
CA VAL A 150 1.15 -16.16 5.83
C VAL A 150 2.63 -15.92 5.62
N ASP A 151 3.40 -16.08 6.70
CA ASP A 151 4.81 -15.74 6.67
C ASP A 151 5.46 -16.62 5.62
N ARG A 152 5.81 -15.98 4.51
CA ARG A 152 6.28 -16.66 3.32
C ARG A 152 7.69 -17.20 3.50
N HIS A 153 8.39 -16.82 4.58
CA HIS A 153 9.76 -17.23 4.85
C HIS A 153 9.99 -17.62 6.33
N PRO A 154 9.36 -18.69 6.81
CA PRO A 154 9.60 -19.22 8.15
C PRO A 154 11.07 -19.61 8.35
N GLU A 155 11.76 -20.00 7.27
CA GLU A 155 13.20 -20.29 7.27
C GLU A 155 14.07 -19.07 7.64
N ARG A 156 13.67 -17.86 7.23
CA ARG A 156 14.41 -16.63 7.57
C ARG A 156 14.21 -16.25 9.03
N ARG A 157 12.98 -16.39 9.56
CA ARG A 157 12.71 -16.18 11.00
C ARG A 157 13.35 -17.25 11.87
N ALA A 158 13.39 -18.51 11.42
CA ALA A 158 13.99 -19.61 12.17
C ALA A 158 15.47 -19.35 12.48
N LYS A 159 16.23 -18.74 11.55
CA LYS A 159 17.62 -18.34 11.80
C LYS A 159 17.73 -17.24 12.85
N ALA A 160 16.94 -16.17 12.72
CA ALA A 160 16.96 -15.06 13.68
C ALA A 160 16.50 -15.50 15.08
N ALA A 161 15.46 -16.33 15.15
CA ALA A 161 14.94 -16.88 16.40
C ALA A 161 15.93 -17.87 17.04
N TYR A 162 16.63 -18.67 16.23
CA TYR A 162 17.73 -19.52 16.71
C TYR A 162 18.87 -18.70 17.31
N ASP A 163 19.27 -17.59 16.68
CA ASP A 163 20.33 -16.72 17.20
C ASP A 163 19.94 -16.06 18.54
N ILE A 164 18.66 -15.71 18.72
CA ILE A 164 18.13 -15.18 19.98
C ILE A 164 18.13 -16.28 21.05
N PHE A 165 17.65 -17.48 20.71
CA PHE A 165 17.61 -18.63 21.61
C PHE A 165 19.00 -19.08 22.03
N GLU A 166 19.97 -19.11 21.11
CA GLU A 166 21.36 -19.44 21.41
C GLU A 166 21.95 -18.43 22.41
N LYS A 167 21.72 -17.13 22.24
CA LYS A 167 22.22 -16.11 23.18
C LYS A 167 21.65 -16.25 24.58
N GLN A 168 20.39 -16.66 24.72
CA GLN A 168 19.74 -16.86 26.02
C GLN A 168 20.18 -18.17 26.69
N LYS A 169 20.23 -19.27 25.94
CA LYS A 169 20.53 -20.61 26.48
C LYS A 169 22.01 -20.92 26.65
N LEU A 170 22.89 -20.27 25.89
CA LEU A 170 24.33 -20.48 26.00
C LEU A 170 24.92 -20.18 27.40
N PRO A 171 24.58 -19.07 28.09
CA PRO A 171 25.07 -18.81 29.44
C PRO A 171 24.50 -19.79 30.48
N GLU A 172 23.22 -20.17 30.37
CA GLU A 172 22.58 -21.15 31.27
C GLU A 172 23.28 -22.51 31.17
N LEU A 173 23.45 -23.03 29.95
CA LEU A 173 24.09 -24.33 29.74
C LEU A 173 25.58 -24.33 30.11
N LYS A 174 26.27 -23.19 30.01
CA LYS A 174 27.66 -23.05 30.43
C LYS A 174 27.80 -23.05 31.95
N ALA A 175 26.80 -22.52 32.68
CA ALA A 175 26.76 -22.56 34.13
C ALA A 175 26.43 -23.97 34.65
N GLU A 176 25.50 -24.67 33.99
CA GLU A 176 25.13 -26.04 34.34
C GLU A 176 26.23 -27.06 34.00
N ASN A 177 26.93 -26.86 32.88
CA ASN A 177 27.92 -27.80 32.36
C ASN A 177 29.26 -27.10 32.02
N PRO A 178 30.03 -26.68 33.03
CA PRO A 178 31.30 -25.95 32.81
C PRO A 178 32.38 -26.80 32.13
N ASN A 179 32.27 -28.12 32.17
CA ASN A 179 33.25 -29.06 31.63
C ASN A 179 33.05 -29.37 30.14
N LEU A 180 31.93 -28.96 29.53
CA LEU A 180 31.62 -29.27 28.14
C LEU A 180 32.24 -28.24 27.18
N ARG A 181 32.70 -28.74 26.03
CA ARG A 181 33.22 -27.88 24.95
C ARG A 181 32.07 -27.12 24.29
N LEU A 182 32.34 -25.90 23.80
CA LEU A 182 31.35 -25.06 23.11
C LEU A 182 30.62 -25.78 21.97
N SER A 183 31.29 -26.69 21.26
CA SER A 183 30.67 -27.50 20.20
C SER A 183 29.59 -28.45 20.73
N GLN A 184 29.80 -29.04 21.91
CA GLN A 184 28.86 -29.93 22.58
C GLN A 184 27.66 -29.14 23.11
N LEU A 185 27.92 -27.96 23.71
CA LEU A 185 26.87 -27.05 24.17
C LEU A 185 25.98 -26.60 23.00
N LYS A 186 26.57 -26.18 21.88
CA LYS A 186 25.82 -25.83 20.65
C LYS A 186 25.00 -27.01 20.11
N GLN A 187 25.51 -28.24 20.21
CA GLN A 187 24.76 -29.43 19.81
C GLN A 187 23.55 -29.69 20.72
N MET A 188 23.68 -29.46 22.03
CA MET A 188 22.56 -29.53 22.98
C MET A 188 21.53 -28.45 22.71
N ILE A 189 21.96 -27.19 22.55
CA ILE A 189 21.08 -26.05 22.20
C ILE A 189 20.30 -26.34 20.91
N ARG A 190 20.96 -26.92 19.89
CA ARG A 190 20.28 -27.28 18.64
C ARG A 190 19.24 -28.39 18.84
N LYS A 191 19.48 -29.37 19.73
CA LYS A 191 18.49 -30.41 20.05
C LYS A 191 17.28 -29.82 20.79
N ASP A 192 17.53 -28.91 21.72
CA ASP A 192 16.48 -28.24 22.49
C ASP A 192 15.68 -27.29 21.59
N TRP A 193 16.35 -26.60 20.66
CA TRP A 193 15.71 -25.75 19.65
C TRP A 193 14.73 -26.52 18.76
N MET A 194 15.09 -27.72 18.32
CA MET A 194 14.19 -28.54 17.49
C MET A 194 12.90 -28.93 18.22
N LYS A 195 12.91 -28.96 19.56
CA LYS A 195 11.73 -29.27 20.39
C LYS A 195 11.03 -28.03 20.96
N SER A 196 11.67 -26.86 20.88
CA SER A 196 11.17 -25.63 21.49
C SER A 196 9.95 -25.08 20.74
N PRO A 197 8.95 -24.50 21.44
CA PRO A 197 7.83 -23.79 20.82
C PRO A 197 8.25 -22.47 20.14
N GLU A 198 9.42 -21.94 20.49
CA GLU A 198 10.02 -20.74 19.89
C GLU A 198 10.51 -20.98 18.45
N ASN A 199 10.60 -22.24 18.01
CA ASN A 199 10.93 -22.56 16.63
C ASN A 199 9.72 -22.33 15.72
N PRO A 200 9.75 -21.37 14.78
CA PRO A 200 8.62 -21.09 13.89
C PRO A 200 8.19 -22.31 13.05
N LEU A 201 9.10 -23.27 12.83
CA LEU A 201 8.79 -24.52 12.12
C LEU A 201 7.85 -25.43 12.93
N ASN A 202 7.93 -25.41 14.26
CA ASN A 202 7.06 -26.20 15.14
C ASN A 202 5.67 -25.55 15.29
N GLN A 203 5.57 -24.23 15.13
CA GLN A 203 4.30 -23.51 15.16
C GLN A 203 3.40 -23.86 13.97
N ILE A 204 3.99 -24.10 12.80
CA ILE A 204 3.26 -24.59 11.60
C ILE A 204 2.68 -25.99 11.88
N GLN A 205 3.45 -26.87 12.52
CA GLN A 205 2.97 -28.21 12.89
C GLN A 205 1.87 -28.15 13.96
N ALA A 206 2.02 -27.26 14.96
CA ALA A 206 1.02 -27.04 15.99
C ALA A 206 -0.32 -26.55 15.41
N ALA A 207 -0.28 -25.60 14.47
CA ALA A 207 -1.46 -25.08 13.77
C ALA A 207 -2.15 -26.12 12.88
N TYR A 208 -1.42 -27.12 12.38
CA TYR A 208 -1.99 -28.25 11.65
C TYR A 208 -2.61 -29.28 12.60
N SER A 209 -1.95 -29.57 13.73
CA SER A 209 -2.46 -30.52 14.74
C SER A 209 -3.68 -29.99 15.52
N SER A 210 -3.87 -28.67 15.62
CA SER A 210 -5.03 -28.09 16.31
C SER A 210 -6.27 -27.95 15.43
N LYS A 211 -6.18 -28.32 14.14
CA LYS A 211 -7.30 -28.30 13.18
C LYS A 211 -8.05 -29.63 13.11
N PHE A 212 -7.72 -30.59 13.98
CA PHE A 212 -8.42 -31.85 14.17
C PHE A 212 -8.88 -32.01 15.61
#